data_AF-A0A254RFQ3-F1
#
_entry.id   AF-A0A254RFQ3-F1
#
_cell.length_a   1.000
_cell.length_b   1.000
_cell.length_c   1.000
_cell.angle_alpha   90.00
_cell.angle_beta   90.00
_cell.angle_gamma   90.00
#
_symmetry.space_group_name_H-M   'P 1'
#
loop_
_entity.id
_entity.type
_entity.pdbx_description
1 polymer ?
#
loop_
_entity_poly.entity_id
_entity_poly.type
_entity_poly.pdbx_seq_one_letter_code
_entity_poly.pdbx_strand_id
1 'polypeptide(L)'
;MKKIMFFYVLAALALSLVGCGDSGFDTGKDSSLIVHIEDGVFVDQRDGERYRVIKVGSDVWLAENLRYKDSTESPNLEGNMWCPDDDPAKCAKFGPLYSWTAARNVSSDYSQRTLGRNISQLRGICPEGFRLPTNSDWVYLAMVADKFSGEWAVAEILKAPEGWESWSSDILIYDSTWYSFDALPAGRRNMEGGFLESGLFAFFWTADEIDNATASGWTLRDDNDLLDSGRYYKEHGMSIRCLVEDPESVEWKGETNRGGFQFHYSTLEYEGQEYKVLDFGGVTWMAENLNVESENSRCYADKEENCEKYGRLYSREDASKVCPEGWRLPTNAEWNNLFYAAGLSATRLMSTEDWHGGNGTDDIGFTALPAGIYDNGSFSDLTISTYFWEADKGNVCSAAQTGVSMNYYSTGLTSNTFSSNTYVSVRCVKLGSCNGL
;
A
#
# COMPACT_ATOMS: atom_id res chain seq x y z
N MET A 1 -45.90 -48.85 66.84
CA MET A 1 -45.57 -48.31 68.18
C MET A 1 -44.73 -47.05 67.98
N LYS A 2 -45.21 -45.92 68.54
CA LYS A 2 -44.51 -44.70 69.03
C LYS A 2 -43.39 -44.05 68.17
N LYS A 3 -43.23 -42.73 68.03
CA LYS A 3 -43.95 -41.45 68.31
C LYS A 3 -43.07 -40.38 67.60
N ILE A 4 -43.61 -39.54 66.71
CA ILE A 4 -43.87 -38.09 66.85
C ILE A 4 -42.62 -37.17 67.04
N MET A 5 -42.39 -36.26 66.07
CA MET A 5 -42.23 -34.78 66.19
C MET A 5 -41.74 -34.22 64.84
N PHE A 6 -42.60 -33.80 63.90
CA PHE A 6 -43.17 -32.45 63.69
C PHE A 6 -42.18 -31.27 63.76
N PHE A 7 -41.98 -30.59 62.63
CA PHE A 7 -42.16 -29.13 62.50
C PHE A 7 -42.40 -28.77 61.02
N TYR A 8 -43.54 -28.12 60.76
CA TYR A 8 -43.91 -27.48 59.49
C TYR A 8 -43.36 -26.05 59.48
N VAL A 9 -42.72 -25.59 58.39
CA VAL A 9 -42.80 -24.18 57.96
C VAL A 9 -42.64 -24.10 56.42
N LEU A 10 -43.71 -23.56 55.80
CA LEU A 10 -43.89 -22.93 54.49
C LEU A 10 -42.98 -23.26 53.29
N ALA A 11 -43.62 -23.82 52.26
CA ALA A 11 -43.23 -23.66 50.87
C ALA A 11 -43.78 -22.33 50.32
N ALA A 12 -42.90 -21.50 49.76
CA ALA A 12 -43.25 -20.46 48.79
C ALA A 12 -42.17 -20.45 47.71
N LEU A 13 -42.59 -20.70 46.47
CA LEU A 13 -41.76 -20.63 45.26
C LEU A 13 -41.17 -19.23 45.09
N ALA A 14 -39.86 -19.16 44.86
CA ALA A 14 -39.23 -18.10 44.08
C ALA A 14 -38.33 -18.78 43.04
N LEU A 15 -38.64 -18.56 41.76
CA LEU A 15 -37.79 -18.98 40.64
C LEU A 15 -36.41 -18.31 40.80
N SER A 16 -35.37 -19.08 41.05
CA SER A 16 -33.98 -18.65 40.94
C SER A 16 -33.39 -19.09 39.61
N LEU A 17 -32.87 -18.11 38.88
CA LEU A 17 -32.08 -18.21 37.66
C LEU A 17 -30.99 -19.29 37.78
N VAL A 18 -30.91 -20.17 36.77
CA VAL A 18 -29.73 -20.99 36.52
C VAL A 18 -28.67 -20.07 35.90
N GLY A 19 -27.75 -19.58 36.71
CA GLY A 19 -26.49 -19.04 36.22
C GLY A 19 -25.56 -20.19 35.89
N CYS A 20 -25.37 -20.48 34.60
CA CYS A 20 -24.22 -21.25 34.16
C CYS A 20 -22.97 -20.40 34.44
N GLY A 21 -22.09 -20.91 35.30
CA GLY A 21 -20.73 -20.41 35.38
C GLY A 21 -20.02 -20.85 34.11
N ASP A 22 -19.88 -19.93 33.16
CA ASP A 22 -18.89 -20.09 32.11
C ASP A 22 -17.52 -19.93 32.77
N SER A 23 -16.80 -21.05 32.80
CA SER A 23 -15.35 -21.07 32.88
C SER A 23 -14.83 -20.06 31.87
N GLY A 24 -14.30 -18.94 32.37
CA GLY A 24 -13.58 -17.98 31.55
C GLY A 24 -12.49 -18.71 30.80
N PHE A 25 -12.73 -18.95 29.52
CA PHE A 25 -11.68 -19.25 28.58
C PHE A 25 -10.95 -17.93 28.41
N ASP A 26 -9.84 -17.82 29.13
CA ASP A 26 -8.84 -16.78 28.93
C ASP A 26 -8.35 -16.95 27.49
N THR A 27 -8.99 -16.24 26.56
CA THR A 27 -8.41 -16.00 25.24
C THR A 27 -7.26 -15.04 25.50
N GLY A 28 -6.13 -15.61 25.94
CA GLY A 28 -4.84 -14.97 25.81
C GLY A 28 -4.77 -14.49 24.37
N LYS A 29 -4.89 -13.17 24.19
CA LYS A 29 -4.66 -12.51 22.92
C LYS A 29 -3.17 -12.77 22.68
N ASP A 30 -2.93 -13.81 21.90
CA ASP A 30 -1.60 -14.27 21.50
C ASP A 30 -0.82 -13.03 21.10
N SER A 31 0.38 -12.86 21.65
CA SER A 31 1.20 -11.68 21.44
C SER A 31 1.31 -11.48 19.92
N SER A 32 0.64 -10.46 19.39
CA SER A 32 0.73 -10.10 17.98
C SER A 32 2.21 -9.92 17.68
N LEU A 33 2.77 -10.83 16.88
CA LEU A 33 4.19 -10.81 16.58
C LEU A 33 4.51 -9.49 15.88
N ILE A 34 5.44 -8.72 16.44
CA ILE A 34 5.81 -7.42 15.92
C ILE A 34 6.99 -7.58 14.97
N VAL A 35 6.85 -7.08 13.74
CA VAL A 35 7.95 -7.01 12.77
C VAL A 35 8.66 -5.68 12.95
N HIS A 36 9.87 -5.71 13.50
CA HIS A 36 10.68 -4.51 13.67
C HIS A 36 11.47 -4.21 12.39
N ILE A 37 11.34 -2.98 11.90
CA ILE A 37 12.07 -2.49 10.73
C ILE A 37 12.81 -1.22 11.12
N GLU A 38 14.14 -1.25 11.00
CA GLU A 38 15.00 -0.13 11.32
C GLU A 38 15.67 0.38 10.04
N ASP A 39 15.54 1.68 9.78
CA ASP A 39 16.05 2.33 8.59
C ASP A 39 15.68 1.61 7.28
N GLY A 40 14.42 1.16 7.14
CA GLY A 40 13.94 0.39 5.97
C GLY A 40 14.62 -0.97 5.74
N VAL A 41 15.28 -1.50 6.76
CA VAL A 41 15.92 -2.82 6.74
C VAL A 41 15.28 -3.72 7.79
N PHE A 42 14.88 -4.91 7.36
CA PHE A 42 14.51 -6.01 8.22
C PHE A 42 15.73 -6.91 8.47
N VAL A 43 15.90 -7.37 9.71
CA VAL A 43 16.97 -8.31 10.08
C VAL A 43 16.33 -9.63 10.51
N ASP A 44 16.57 -10.68 9.73
CA ASP A 44 16.09 -12.03 10.05
C ASP A 44 16.88 -12.58 11.24
N GLN A 45 16.20 -12.82 12.36
CA GLN A 45 16.85 -13.27 13.59
C GLN A 45 17.37 -14.71 13.50
N ARG A 46 16.91 -15.49 12.52
CA ARG A 46 17.28 -16.90 12.37
C ARG A 46 18.73 -17.06 11.88
N ASP A 47 19.17 -16.19 10.98
CA ASP A 47 20.48 -16.28 10.32
C ASP A 47 21.27 -14.96 10.29
N GLY A 48 20.68 -13.86 10.76
CA GLY A 48 21.29 -12.53 10.77
C GLY A 48 21.30 -11.85 9.39
N GLU A 49 20.66 -12.44 8.38
CA GLU A 49 20.54 -11.83 7.06
C GLU A 49 19.74 -10.53 7.13
N ARG A 50 20.18 -9.55 6.37
CA ARG A 50 19.58 -8.21 6.31
C ARG A 50 18.90 -8.06 4.97
N TYR A 51 17.65 -7.61 4.98
CA TYR A 51 16.86 -7.42 3.79
C TYR A 51 16.30 -6.01 3.78
N ARG A 52 16.45 -5.31 2.66
CA ARG A 52 15.64 -4.12 2.41
C ARG A 52 14.17 -4.53 2.36
N VAL A 53 13.32 -3.61 2.82
CA VAL A 53 11.87 -3.74 2.69
C VAL A 53 11.32 -2.59 1.87
N ILE A 54 10.19 -2.82 1.22
CA ILE A 54 9.41 -1.77 0.57
C ILE A 54 7.96 -1.85 1.00
N LYS A 55 7.26 -0.72 0.92
CA LYS A 55 5.82 -0.65 1.09
C LYS A 55 5.14 -0.46 -0.26
N VAL A 56 4.18 -1.32 -0.57
CA VAL A 56 3.38 -1.31 -1.80
C VAL A 56 1.91 -1.18 -1.38
N GLY A 57 1.36 0.02 -1.45
CA GLY A 57 0.05 0.30 -0.85
C GLY A 57 0.10 0.12 0.67
N SER A 58 -0.73 -0.79 1.21
CA SER A 58 -0.65 -1.22 2.63
C SER A 58 0.43 -2.26 2.89
N ASP A 59 0.84 -3.01 1.86
CA ASP A 59 1.60 -4.23 2.01
C ASP A 59 3.09 -3.97 2.18
N VAL A 60 3.77 -4.77 3.00
CA VAL A 60 5.22 -4.63 3.24
C VAL A 60 5.93 -5.87 2.73
N TRP A 61 6.80 -5.69 1.74
CA TRP A 61 7.52 -6.75 1.04
C TRP A 61 9.00 -6.72 1.37
N LEU A 62 9.64 -7.89 1.40
CA LEU A 62 11.08 -7.95 1.18
C LEU A 62 11.39 -7.47 -0.25
N ALA A 63 12.21 -6.44 -0.33
CA ALA A 63 12.73 -5.88 -1.57
C ALA A 63 13.92 -6.66 -2.12
N GLU A 64 14.34 -7.73 -1.47
CA GLU A 64 15.35 -8.65 -1.97
C GLU A 64 14.85 -10.11 -1.94
N ASN A 65 15.47 -10.96 -2.75
CA ASN A 65 15.21 -12.40 -2.73
C ASN A 65 15.63 -12.99 -1.38
N LEU A 66 14.81 -13.88 -0.80
CA LEU A 66 15.13 -14.56 0.47
C LEU A 66 16.41 -15.40 0.35
N ARG A 67 17.33 -15.27 1.32
CA ARG A 67 18.63 -15.97 1.37
C ARG A 67 18.75 -17.02 2.49
N TYR A 68 17.63 -17.38 3.11
CA TYR A 68 17.58 -18.34 4.21
C TYR A 68 18.00 -19.75 3.79
N LYS A 69 19.00 -20.32 4.49
CA LYS A 69 19.68 -21.56 4.07
C LYS A 69 19.82 -22.63 5.16
N ASP A 70 19.24 -22.42 6.35
CA ASP A 70 19.42 -23.32 7.47
C ASP A 70 18.61 -24.61 7.30
N SER A 71 19.28 -25.65 6.81
CA SER A 71 18.69 -26.98 6.63
C SER A 71 18.58 -27.80 7.91
N THR A 72 19.08 -27.30 9.06
CA THR A 72 18.87 -27.96 10.34
C THR A 72 17.47 -27.66 10.89
N GLU A 73 17.06 -26.39 10.82
CA GLU A 73 15.73 -25.93 11.21
C GLU A 73 14.68 -26.13 10.10
N SER A 74 15.11 -26.20 8.83
CA SER A 74 14.24 -26.51 7.69
C SER A 74 14.83 -27.66 6.85
N PRO A 75 14.68 -28.92 7.31
CA PRO A 75 15.30 -30.09 6.67
C PRO A 75 15.00 -30.25 5.18
N ASN A 76 13.83 -29.78 4.71
CA ASN A 76 13.50 -29.87 3.29
C ASN A 76 14.38 -28.98 2.40
N LEU A 77 15.17 -28.03 2.95
CA LEU A 77 16.16 -27.28 2.18
C LEU A 77 17.29 -28.18 1.66
N GLU A 78 17.62 -29.26 2.38
CA GLU A 78 18.68 -30.17 1.97
C GLU A 78 18.27 -30.89 0.67
N GLY A 79 19.02 -30.63 -0.41
CA GLY A 79 18.74 -31.17 -1.73
C GLY A 79 17.63 -30.46 -2.52
N ASN A 80 16.97 -29.44 -1.95
CA ASN A 80 15.93 -28.65 -2.62
C ASN A 80 16.18 -27.14 -2.63
N MET A 81 17.43 -26.74 -2.41
CA MET A 81 17.93 -25.38 -2.48
C MET A 81 19.21 -25.39 -3.31
N TRP A 82 19.31 -24.48 -4.28
CA TRP A 82 20.42 -24.44 -5.23
C TRP A 82 20.88 -23.01 -5.47
N CYS A 83 22.16 -22.83 -5.73
CA CYS A 83 22.64 -21.56 -6.25
C CYS A 83 22.32 -21.45 -7.74
N PRO A 84 21.99 -20.27 -8.26
CA PRO A 84 21.82 -20.08 -9.70
C PRO A 84 23.06 -20.57 -10.46
N ASP A 85 22.83 -21.38 -11.49
CA ASP A 85 23.87 -22.03 -12.31
C ASP A 85 24.93 -22.81 -11.51
N ASP A 86 24.54 -23.32 -10.32
CA ASP A 86 25.41 -23.96 -9.34
C ASP A 86 26.65 -23.11 -8.96
N ASP A 87 26.54 -21.78 -9.09
CA ASP A 87 27.63 -20.82 -8.82
C ASP A 87 27.42 -20.11 -7.46
N PRO A 88 28.31 -20.32 -6.46
CA PRO A 88 28.25 -19.64 -5.17
C PRO A 88 28.28 -18.10 -5.28
N ALA A 89 28.97 -17.53 -6.26
CA ALA A 89 29.02 -16.09 -6.47
C ALA A 89 27.65 -15.55 -6.91
N LYS A 90 26.94 -16.30 -7.75
CA LYS A 90 25.55 -15.96 -8.15
C LYS A 90 24.59 -16.14 -6.99
N CYS A 91 24.80 -17.11 -6.12
CA CYS A 91 24.06 -17.27 -4.86
C CYS A 91 24.18 -16.02 -3.98
N ALA A 92 25.40 -15.49 -3.82
CA ALA A 92 25.65 -14.28 -3.04
C ALA A 92 25.00 -13.05 -3.69
N LYS A 93 24.99 -12.98 -5.03
CA LYS A 93 24.43 -11.85 -5.78
C LYS A 93 22.90 -11.86 -5.86
N PHE A 94 22.30 -13.01 -6.17
CA PHE A 94 20.89 -13.14 -6.53
C PHE A 94 20.04 -13.86 -5.49
N GLY A 95 20.68 -14.50 -4.50
CA GLY A 95 20.04 -15.44 -3.60
C GLY A 95 19.90 -16.85 -4.19
N PRO A 96 19.64 -17.85 -3.35
CA PRO A 96 19.40 -19.21 -3.77
C PRO A 96 18.00 -19.39 -4.39
N LEU A 97 17.87 -20.47 -5.14
CA LEU A 97 16.64 -20.96 -5.75
C LEU A 97 16.10 -22.13 -4.91
N TYR A 98 14.81 -22.14 -4.62
CA TYR A 98 14.16 -23.15 -3.78
C TYR A 98 13.14 -23.94 -4.59
N SER A 99 12.98 -25.22 -4.29
CA SER A 99 11.78 -25.95 -4.74
C SER A 99 10.53 -25.35 -4.08
N TRP A 100 9.35 -25.57 -4.66
CA TRP A 100 8.12 -25.10 -4.04
C TRP A 100 7.89 -25.78 -2.68
N THR A 101 8.17 -27.07 -2.54
CA THR A 101 8.02 -27.75 -1.24
C THR A 101 9.00 -27.21 -0.20
N ALA A 102 10.22 -26.82 -0.61
CA ALA A 102 11.19 -26.17 0.25
C ALA A 102 10.72 -24.78 0.67
N ALA A 103 10.25 -23.98 -0.29
CA ALA A 103 9.67 -22.66 -0.06
C ALA A 103 8.52 -22.70 0.96
N ARG A 104 7.68 -23.72 0.88
CA ARG A 104 6.51 -23.93 1.75
C ARG A 104 6.85 -24.66 3.05
N ASN A 105 8.11 -25.08 3.24
CA ASN A 105 8.60 -25.86 4.36
C ASN A 105 7.75 -27.12 4.64
N VAL A 106 7.45 -27.90 3.59
CA VAL A 106 6.71 -29.17 3.67
C VAL A 106 7.54 -30.32 3.10
N SER A 107 7.14 -31.57 3.35
CA SER A 107 7.83 -32.74 2.78
C SER A 107 7.94 -32.67 1.25
N SER A 108 9.07 -33.10 0.70
CA SER A 108 9.28 -33.23 -0.74
C SER A 108 8.25 -34.12 -1.43
N ASP A 109 7.59 -35.05 -0.72
CA ASP A 109 6.51 -35.89 -1.26
C ASP A 109 5.32 -35.07 -1.83
N TYR A 110 5.15 -33.83 -1.38
CA TYR A 110 4.15 -32.90 -1.91
C TYR A 110 4.51 -32.32 -3.28
N SER A 111 5.68 -32.65 -3.84
CA SER A 111 5.99 -32.36 -5.24
C SER A 111 5.08 -33.14 -6.20
N GLN A 112 4.49 -34.25 -5.75
CA GLN A 112 3.60 -35.12 -6.53
C GLN A 112 2.23 -35.34 -5.85
N ARG A 113 1.90 -34.55 -4.83
CA ARG A 113 0.63 -34.62 -4.09
C ARG A 113 0.08 -33.22 -3.84
N THR A 114 -1.23 -33.11 -3.71
CA THR A 114 -1.86 -31.88 -3.24
C THR A 114 -1.73 -31.74 -1.73
N LEU A 115 -1.33 -30.56 -1.28
CA LEU A 115 -1.25 -30.21 0.14
C LEU A 115 -2.65 -29.96 0.72
N GLY A 116 -3.60 -29.45 -0.07
CA GLY A 116 -5.01 -29.32 0.30
C GLY A 116 -5.35 -28.09 1.17
N ARG A 117 -6.53 -28.08 1.81
CA ARG A 117 -7.03 -26.94 2.63
C ARG A 117 -6.17 -26.76 3.87
N ASN A 118 -5.21 -25.83 3.79
CA ASN A 118 -4.44 -25.14 4.85
C ASN A 118 -3.21 -24.42 4.24
N ILE A 119 -3.04 -24.45 2.91
CA ILE A 119 -1.98 -23.74 2.17
C ILE A 119 -1.89 -22.27 2.59
N SER A 120 -2.97 -21.51 2.64
CA SER A 120 -2.89 -20.07 2.95
C SER A 120 -2.37 -19.76 4.35
N GLN A 121 -2.35 -20.72 5.27
CA GLN A 121 -1.89 -20.54 6.67
C GLN A 121 -0.42 -20.92 6.87
N LEU A 122 0.24 -21.51 5.86
CA LEU A 122 1.64 -21.89 5.98
C LEU A 122 2.54 -20.71 5.61
N ARG A 123 3.26 -20.24 6.63
CA ARG A 123 4.35 -19.27 6.54
C ARG A 123 5.44 -19.68 5.54
N GLY A 124 5.76 -20.97 5.51
CA GLY A 124 6.91 -21.52 4.80
C GLY A 124 8.23 -21.12 5.44
N ILE A 125 9.27 -20.96 4.62
CA ILE A 125 10.62 -20.54 5.08
C ILE A 125 10.77 -19.03 5.23
N CYS A 126 9.71 -18.24 4.99
CA CYS A 126 9.72 -16.83 5.32
C CYS A 126 9.92 -16.59 6.83
N PRO A 127 10.52 -15.44 7.21
CA PRO A 127 10.75 -15.09 8.61
C PRO A 127 9.44 -15.01 9.40
N GLU A 128 9.53 -15.03 10.73
CA GLU A 128 8.37 -14.82 11.59
C GLU A 128 7.72 -13.45 11.30
N GLY A 129 6.40 -13.42 11.19
CA GLY A 129 5.63 -12.22 10.81
C GLY A 129 5.53 -11.99 9.30
N PHE A 130 6.24 -12.80 8.50
CA PHE A 130 6.16 -12.80 7.05
C PHE A 130 5.62 -14.13 6.53
N ARG A 131 4.98 -14.11 5.37
CA ARG A 131 4.51 -15.29 4.64
C ARG A 131 4.97 -15.27 3.19
N LEU A 132 4.86 -16.42 2.53
CA LEU A 132 4.93 -16.45 1.07
C LEU A 132 3.73 -15.66 0.49
N PRO A 133 3.97 -14.77 -0.50
CA PRO A 133 2.92 -14.11 -1.23
C PRO A 133 2.08 -15.13 -2.00
N THR A 134 0.77 -14.94 -1.98
CA THR A 134 -0.20 -15.59 -2.86
C THR A 134 -0.19 -14.91 -4.23
N ASN A 135 -0.82 -15.55 -5.20
CA ASN A 135 -1.06 -15.01 -6.52
C ASN A 135 -1.89 -13.71 -6.44
N SER A 136 -2.80 -13.59 -5.47
CA SER A 136 -3.55 -12.35 -5.24
C SER A 136 -2.65 -11.19 -4.79
N ASP A 137 -1.64 -11.45 -3.95
CA ASP A 137 -0.68 -10.43 -3.53
C ASP A 137 0.17 -9.94 -4.71
N TRP A 138 0.60 -10.86 -5.59
CA TRP A 138 1.33 -10.51 -6.81
C TRP A 138 0.47 -9.74 -7.82
N VAL A 139 -0.81 -10.10 -7.97
CA VAL A 139 -1.76 -9.31 -8.78
C VAL A 139 -1.90 -7.91 -8.19
N TYR A 140 -2.01 -7.78 -6.87
CA TYR A 140 -2.08 -6.47 -6.21
C TYR A 140 -0.81 -5.65 -6.44
N LEU A 141 0.38 -6.26 -6.27
CA LEU A 141 1.67 -5.64 -6.61
C LEU A 141 1.68 -5.14 -8.06
N ALA A 142 1.26 -5.98 -9.01
CA ALA A 142 1.21 -5.62 -10.43
C ALA A 142 0.24 -4.45 -10.70
N MET A 143 -0.94 -4.46 -10.07
CA MET A 143 -1.93 -3.38 -10.20
C MET A 143 -1.42 -2.05 -9.62
N VAL A 144 -0.75 -2.11 -8.47
CA VAL A 144 -0.14 -0.93 -7.86
C VAL A 144 0.99 -0.42 -8.75
N ALA A 145 1.87 -1.30 -9.20
CA ALA A 145 2.96 -0.98 -10.12
C ALA A 145 2.44 -0.34 -11.42
N ASP A 146 1.45 -0.93 -12.09
CA ASP A 146 0.83 -0.40 -13.32
C ASP A 146 0.38 1.04 -13.15
N LYS A 147 -0.29 1.34 -12.03
CA LYS A 147 -0.77 2.68 -11.71
C LYS A 147 0.34 3.72 -11.52
N PHE A 148 1.54 3.30 -11.08
CA PHE A 148 2.69 4.18 -10.84
C PHE A 148 3.74 4.16 -11.95
N SER A 149 3.64 3.22 -12.89
CA SER A 149 4.59 3.06 -13.99
C SER A 149 4.60 4.24 -14.96
N GLY A 150 3.53 5.03 -15.01
CA GLY A 150 3.45 6.23 -15.84
C GLY A 150 3.47 5.85 -17.33
N GLU A 151 4.55 6.20 -18.02
CA GLU A 151 4.79 5.80 -19.42
C GLU A 151 5.55 4.47 -19.55
N TRP A 152 6.10 3.95 -18.45
CA TRP A 152 6.86 2.71 -18.41
C TRP A 152 5.94 1.51 -18.25
N ALA A 153 6.42 0.32 -18.60
CA ALA A 153 5.67 -0.90 -18.34
C ALA A 153 5.90 -1.42 -16.91
N VAL A 154 4.94 -2.19 -16.38
CA VAL A 154 5.01 -2.81 -15.05
C VAL A 154 6.30 -3.59 -14.80
N ALA A 155 6.78 -4.37 -15.79
CA ALA A 155 7.99 -5.14 -15.57
C ALA A 155 9.23 -4.25 -15.45
N GLU A 156 9.30 -3.18 -16.25
CA GLU A 156 10.46 -2.29 -16.27
C GLU A 156 10.68 -1.64 -14.91
N ILE A 157 9.58 -1.31 -14.21
CA ILE A 157 9.63 -0.65 -12.92
C ILE A 157 9.89 -1.59 -11.73
N LEU A 158 9.71 -2.91 -11.92
CA LEU A 158 9.93 -3.91 -10.88
C LEU A 158 11.32 -4.56 -10.97
N LYS A 159 11.98 -4.49 -12.13
CA LYS A 159 13.34 -5.02 -12.35
C LYS A 159 14.37 -4.30 -11.48
N ALA A 160 15.32 -5.05 -10.92
CA ALA A 160 16.49 -4.46 -10.28
C ALA A 160 17.34 -3.67 -11.29
N PRO A 161 17.91 -2.51 -10.93
CA PRO A 161 18.69 -1.63 -11.83
C PRO A 161 19.95 -2.29 -12.41
N GLU A 162 20.44 -3.35 -11.77
CA GLU A 162 21.61 -4.09 -12.21
C GLU A 162 21.35 -5.60 -12.25
N GLY A 163 22.15 -6.31 -13.04
CA GLY A 163 22.18 -7.77 -13.09
C GLY A 163 21.45 -8.40 -14.27
N TRP A 164 20.67 -7.62 -15.02
CA TRP A 164 20.09 -8.03 -16.30
C TRP A 164 21.09 -7.88 -17.44
N GLU A 165 21.09 -8.78 -18.44
CA GLU A 165 22.11 -8.79 -19.50
C GLU A 165 21.89 -7.72 -20.58
N SER A 166 20.65 -7.61 -21.07
CA SER A 166 20.27 -6.70 -22.16
C SER A 166 19.53 -5.46 -21.66
N TRP A 167 18.91 -5.56 -20.49
CA TRP A 167 18.26 -4.46 -19.81
C TRP A 167 19.30 -3.72 -18.97
N SER A 168 19.64 -2.50 -19.39
CA SER A 168 20.35 -1.53 -18.57
C SER A 168 19.48 -0.28 -18.47
N SER A 169 19.12 0.13 -17.27
CA SER A 169 18.30 1.33 -17.15
C SER A 169 19.18 2.58 -17.31
N ASP A 170 19.04 3.30 -18.43
CA ASP A 170 19.30 4.75 -18.50
C ASP A 170 18.25 5.55 -17.70
N ILE A 171 17.38 4.86 -16.95
CA ILE A 171 16.49 5.38 -15.90
C ILE A 171 17.36 5.89 -14.75
N LEU A 172 18.10 6.95 -15.03
CA LEU A 172 18.83 7.72 -14.06
C LEU A 172 17.80 8.37 -13.14
N ILE A 173 17.68 7.80 -11.94
CA ILE A 173 17.50 8.55 -10.68
C ILE A 173 16.46 9.68 -10.83
N TYR A 174 15.23 9.34 -11.22
CA TYR A 174 14.10 10.18 -10.87
C TYR A 174 13.62 9.71 -9.49
N ASP A 175 13.48 10.67 -8.60
CA ASP A 175 13.21 10.55 -7.17
C ASP A 175 11.84 9.91 -6.86
N SER A 176 11.60 8.65 -7.25
CA SER A 176 10.34 7.96 -6.99
C SER A 176 10.51 6.62 -6.30
N THR A 177 9.76 6.49 -5.22
CA THR A 177 9.81 5.48 -4.17
C THR A 177 9.40 4.06 -4.58
N TRP A 178 9.12 3.82 -5.86
CA TRP A 178 8.70 2.53 -6.41
C TRP A 178 9.84 1.72 -7.04
N TYR A 179 11.00 2.34 -7.31
CA TYR A 179 12.21 1.75 -7.91
C TYR A 179 12.97 0.75 -7.00
N SER A 180 12.33 0.14 -6.00
CA SER A 180 13.02 -0.54 -4.91
C SER A 180 12.64 -2.02 -4.73
N PHE A 181 11.69 -2.58 -5.51
CA PHE A 181 11.36 -4.02 -5.45
C PHE A 181 12.54 -4.90 -5.87
N ASP A 182 13.43 -4.37 -6.71
CA ASP A 182 14.67 -5.00 -7.16
C ASP A 182 14.51 -6.47 -7.50
N ALA A 183 13.64 -6.78 -8.47
CA ALA A 183 13.57 -8.14 -9.00
C ALA A 183 14.89 -8.50 -9.69
N LEU A 184 15.70 -9.29 -8.99
CA LEU A 184 16.98 -9.78 -9.48
C LEU A 184 16.78 -10.98 -10.40
N PRO A 185 17.45 -11.02 -11.57
CA PRO A 185 17.27 -12.09 -12.56
C PRO A 185 18.06 -13.35 -12.18
N ALA A 186 17.62 -14.04 -11.13
CA ALA A 186 18.27 -15.25 -10.63
C ALA A 186 18.10 -16.49 -11.54
N GLY A 187 17.29 -16.40 -12.60
CA GLY A 187 16.94 -17.54 -13.43
C GLY A 187 16.04 -18.55 -12.70
N ARG A 188 16.00 -19.78 -13.23
CA ARG A 188 15.35 -20.93 -12.55
C ARG A 188 16.09 -22.22 -12.84
N ARG A 189 15.93 -23.20 -11.95
CA ARG A 189 16.37 -24.59 -12.15
C ARG A 189 15.17 -25.45 -12.55
N ASN A 190 15.30 -26.28 -13.57
CA ASN A 190 14.28 -27.26 -13.95
C ASN A 190 14.43 -28.57 -13.13
N MET A 191 13.52 -29.53 -13.35
CA MET A 191 13.52 -30.81 -12.62
C MET A 191 14.70 -31.72 -12.99
N GLU A 192 15.24 -31.61 -14.21
CA GLU A 192 16.44 -32.34 -14.64
C GLU A 192 17.75 -31.71 -14.16
N GLY A 193 17.68 -30.53 -13.52
CA GLY A 193 18.82 -29.76 -13.05
C GLY A 193 19.50 -28.86 -14.08
N GLY A 194 18.91 -28.71 -15.25
CA GLY A 194 19.25 -27.63 -16.18
C GLY A 194 18.76 -26.27 -15.66
N PHE A 195 19.52 -25.23 -15.98
CA PHE A 195 19.19 -23.86 -15.62
C PHE A 195 18.70 -23.09 -16.84
N LEU A 196 17.71 -22.23 -16.60
CA LEU A 196 17.42 -21.11 -17.48
C LEU A 196 18.19 -19.92 -16.88
N GLU A 197 19.18 -19.43 -17.64
CA GLU A 197 20.31 -18.65 -17.12
C GLU A 197 19.90 -17.40 -16.32
N SER A 198 20.67 -17.13 -15.26
CA SER A 198 20.59 -15.87 -14.52
C SER A 198 20.96 -14.69 -15.44
N GLY A 199 20.34 -13.54 -15.26
CA GLY A 199 20.57 -12.33 -16.08
C GLY A 199 19.50 -12.09 -17.14
N LEU A 200 18.77 -13.13 -17.52
CA LEU A 200 17.69 -13.03 -18.52
C LEU A 200 16.29 -13.12 -17.91
N PHE A 201 16.15 -13.79 -16.76
CA PHE A 201 14.86 -14.05 -16.15
C PHE A 201 14.89 -13.93 -14.64
N ALA A 202 13.82 -13.39 -14.06
CA ALA A 202 13.52 -13.51 -12.64
C ALA A 202 12.25 -14.34 -12.45
N PHE A 203 12.34 -15.40 -11.64
CA PHE A 203 11.22 -16.31 -11.37
C PHE A 203 10.92 -16.34 -9.87
N PHE A 204 9.66 -16.17 -9.51
CA PHE A 204 9.21 -16.12 -8.12
C PHE A 204 8.11 -17.12 -7.83
N TRP A 205 8.25 -17.86 -6.73
CA TRP A 205 7.16 -18.72 -6.24
C TRP A 205 6.04 -17.90 -5.60
N THR A 206 4.79 -18.36 -5.77
CA THR A 206 3.68 -18.01 -4.89
C THR A 206 3.39 -19.14 -3.90
N ALA A 207 2.59 -18.82 -2.88
CA ALA A 207 2.05 -19.80 -1.94
C ALA A 207 1.06 -20.77 -2.60
N ASP A 208 0.49 -20.44 -3.76
CA ASP A 208 -0.65 -21.14 -4.33
C ASP A 208 -0.24 -22.42 -5.07
N GLU A 209 -0.81 -23.53 -4.60
CA GLU A 209 -0.79 -24.81 -5.29
C GLU A 209 -1.84 -24.82 -6.41
N ILE A 210 -1.49 -25.33 -7.59
CA ILE A 210 -2.45 -25.46 -8.70
C ILE A 210 -2.98 -26.90 -8.76
N ASP A 211 -2.10 -27.90 -8.70
CA ASP A 211 -2.49 -29.32 -8.64
C ASP A 211 -1.44 -30.17 -7.89
N ASN A 212 -1.49 -31.49 -8.08
CA ASN A 212 -0.58 -32.40 -7.39
C ASN A 212 0.89 -32.22 -7.78
N ALA A 213 1.19 -31.70 -8.97
CA ALA A 213 2.55 -31.57 -9.51
C ALA A 213 3.02 -30.12 -9.66
N THR A 214 2.10 -29.16 -9.70
CA THR A 214 2.38 -27.78 -10.10
C THR A 214 1.89 -26.75 -9.10
N ALA A 215 2.59 -25.62 -9.09
CA ALA A 215 2.27 -24.43 -8.31
C ALA A 215 2.36 -23.17 -9.19
N SER A 216 1.79 -22.08 -8.68
CA SER A 216 1.80 -20.78 -9.34
C SER A 216 3.11 -20.04 -9.08
N GLY A 217 3.55 -19.27 -10.07
CA GLY A 217 4.70 -18.39 -9.94
C GLY A 217 4.61 -17.20 -10.90
N TRP A 218 5.50 -16.24 -10.73
CA TRP A 218 5.57 -15.02 -11.54
C TRP A 218 6.94 -14.86 -12.18
N THR A 219 6.96 -14.23 -13.36
CA THR A 219 8.16 -14.08 -14.18
C THR A 219 8.32 -12.67 -14.71
N LEU A 220 9.55 -12.20 -14.66
CA LEU A 220 10.04 -11.03 -15.40
C LEU A 220 11.13 -11.50 -16.36
N ARG A 221 11.21 -10.89 -17.54
CA ARG A 221 12.17 -11.24 -18.59
C ARG A 221 12.96 -10.02 -19.00
N ASP A 222 14.21 -10.19 -19.42
CA ASP A 222 15.05 -9.09 -19.91
C ASP A 222 14.45 -8.45 -21.18
N ASP A 223 13.95 -9.29 -22.08
CA ASP A 223 13.42 -8.99 -23.41
C ASP A 223 11.92 -8.65 -23.46
N ASN A 224 11.26 -8.59 -22.30
CA ASN A 224 9.83 -8.30 -22.19
C ASN A 224 9.53 -7.28 -21.10
N ASP A 225 8.44 -6.54 -21.30
CA ASP A 225 7.95 -5.48 -20.45
C ASP A 225 6.73 -5.91 -19.59
N LEU A 226 6.36 -7.20 -19.69
CA LEU A 226 5.29 -7.84 -18.91
C LEU A 226 5.77 -8.54 -17.64
N LEU A 227 4.97 -8.40 -16.57
CA LEU A 227 5.01 -9.25 -15.40
C LEU A 227 4.02 -10.40 -15.60
N ASP A 228 4.53 -11.60 -15.86
CA ASP A 228 3.73 -12.75 -16.31
C ASP A 228 3.49 -13.76 -15.18
N SER A 229 2.23 -14.15 -14.98
CA SER A 229 1.89 -15.30 -14.13
C SER A 229 2.05 -16.62 -14.90
N GLY A 230 2.51 -17.67 -14.21
CA GLY A 230 2.78 -18.96 -14.81
C GLY A 230 2.49 -20.15 -13.90
N ARG A 231 2.55 -21.33 -14.51
CA ARG A 231 2.39 -22.64 -13.87
C ARG A 231 3.70 -23.39 -13.98
N TYR A 232 4.25 -23.83 -12.85
CA TYR A 232 5.56 -24.48 -12.78
C TYR A 232 5.49 -25.77 -11.98
N TYR A 233 6.33 -26.74 -12.32
CA TYR A 233 6.48 -27.95 -11.53
C TYR A 233 7.07 -27.62 -10.17
N LYS A 234 6.53 -28.20 -9.09
CA LYS A 234 6.96 -27.93 -7.71
C LYS A 234 8.43 -28.26 -7.43
N GLU A 235 9.05 -29.05 -8.31
CA GLU A 235 10.47 -29.44 -8.25
C GLU A 235 11.41 -28.40 -8.87
N HIS A 236 10.88 -27.39 -9.58
CA HIS A 236 11.71 -26.30 -10.09
C HIS A 236 12.31 -25.48 -8.95
N GLY A 237 13.55 -25.02 -9.13
CA GLY A 237 14.17 -24.02 -8.25
C GLY A 237 13.81 -22.62 -8.71
N MET A 238 13.14 -21.83 -7.87
CA MET A 238 12.82 -20.42 -8.14
C MET A 238 13.06 -19.56 -6.89
N SER A 239 13.17 -18.25 -7.08
CA SER A 239 13.37 -17.30 -5.97
C SER A 239 12.10 -17.12 -5.14
N ILE A 240 12.26 -16.61 -3.92
CA ILE A 240 11.16 -16.31 -3.00
C ILE A 240 11.21 -14.84 -2.61
N ARG A 241 10.04 -14.20 -2.61
CA ARG A 241 9.78 -12.97 -1.87
C ARG A 241 8.95 -13.29 -0.65
N CYS A 242 9.12 -12.53 0.41
CA CYS A 242 8.31 -12.63 1.61
C CYS A 242 7.54 -11.33 1.83
N LEU A 243 6.32 -11.47 2.32
CA LEU A 243 5.37 -10.39 2.55
C LEU A 243 4.93 -10.42 4.01
N VAL A 244 4.88 -9.28 4.69
CA VAL A 244 4.37 -9.22 6.07
C VAL A 244 2.93 -9.74 6.12
N GLU A 245 2.64 -10.63 7.05
CA GLU A 245 1.33 -11.27 7.18
C GLU A 245 0.24 -10.30 7.66
N ASP A 246 0.57 -9.47 8.64
CA ASP A 246 -0.28 -8.40 9.16
C ASP A 246 0.45 -7.05 9.05
N PRO A 247 0.12 -6.19 8.07
CA PRO A 247 0.79 -4.90 7.91
C PRO A 247 0.69 -3.97 9.13
N GLU A 248 -0.31 -4.14 10.00
CA GLU A 248 -0.44 -3.35 11.23
C GLU A 248 0.53 -3.78 12.33
N SER A 249 1.14 -4.97 12.20
CA SER A 249 2.13 -5.51 13.14
C SER A 249 3.55 -4.93 12.96
N VAL A 250 3.75 -4.03 12.00
CA VAL A 250 5.08 -3.49 11.68
C VAL A 250 5.40 -2.27 12.56
N GLU A 251 6.48 -2.37 13.32
CA GLU A 251 7.07 -1.25 14.04
C GLU A 251 8.24 -0.65 13.25
N TRP A 252 8.12 0.63 12.90
CA TRP A 252 9.13 1.38 12.15
C TRP A 252 9.99 2.22 13.08
N LYS A 253 11.31 2.15 12.89
CA LYS A 253 12.29 2.99 13.59
C LYS A 253 13.30 3.58 12.60
N GLY A 254 13.69 4.83 12.82
CA GLY A 254 14.69 5.50 11.98
C GLY A 254 14.14 5.99 10.63
N GLU A 255 15.04 6.38 9.73
CA GLU A 255 14.69 6.88 8.41
C GLU A 255 14.28 5.71 7.51
N THR A 256 13.00 5.61 7.17
CA THR A 256 12.55 4.57 6.23
C THR A 256 13.30 4.71 4.91
N ASN A 257 14.29 3.84 4.66
CA ASN A 257 15.06 3.84 3.42
C ASN A 257 14.09 3.78 2.23
N ARG A 258 13.99 4.90 1.50
CA ARG A 258 13.50 5.10 0.11
C ARG A 258 12.51 4.04 -0.40
N GLY A 259 11.36 3.98 0.28
CA GLY A 259 10.13 3.31 -0.15
C GLY A 259 8.86 3.94 0.45
N GLY A 260 9.00 4.97 1.29
CA GLY A 260 7.91 5.84 1.71
C GLY A 260 8.04 7.18 1.00
N PHE A 261 6.92 7.76 0.55
CA PHE A 261 6.88 9.05 -0.13
C PHE A 261 7.66 10.11 0.67
N GLN A 262 8.75 10.63 0.12
CA GLN A 262 9.47 11.74 0.72
C GLN A 262 8.75 13.03 0.32
N PHE A 263 8.13 13.68 1.30
CA PHE A 263 7.51 14.99 1.12
C PHE A 263 8.53 16.08 1.44
N HIS A 264 8.69 17.04 0.53
CA HIS A 264 9.42 18.27 0.81
C HIS A 264 8.43 19.41 1.05
N TYR A 265 8.71 20.24 2.06
CA TYR A 265 7.78 21.28 2.49
C TYR A 265 8.42 22.65 2.28
N SER A 266 7.65 23.57 1.72
CA SER A 266 8.07 24.97 1.57
C SER A 266 6.84 25.89 1.60
N THR A 267 7.03 27.17 1.29
CA THR A 267 5.95 28.15 1.18
C THR A 267 5.94 28.84 -0.18
N LEU A 268 4.77 29.31 -0.59
CA LEU A 268 4.53 30.09 -1.79
C LEU A 268 3.79 31.37 -1.41
N GLU A 269 4.38 32.52 -1.69
CA GLU A 269 3.65 33.79 -1.67
C GLU A 269 2.84 33.97 -2.96
N TYR A 270 1.53 34.19 -2.83
CA TYR A 270 0.62 34.44 -3.94
C TYR A 270 -0.51 35.38 -3.51
N GLU A 271 -0.76 36.44 -4.30
CA GLU A 271 -1.82 37.44 -4.03
C GLU A 271 -1.81 37.99 -2.58
N GLY A 272 -0.61 38.24 -2.04
CA GLY A 272 -0.42 38.80 -0.70
C GLY A 272 -0.64 37.82 0.45
N GLN A 273 -0.77 36.52 0.16
CA GLN A 273 -0.89 35.44 1.15
C GLN A 273 0.28 34.46 1.00
N GLU A 274 0.74 33.91 2.12
CA GLU A 274 1.70 32.82 2.15
C GLU A 274 0.94 31.49 2.27
N TYR A 275 1.14 30.59 1.31
CA TYR A 275 0.56 29.25 1.31
C TYR A 275 1.64 28.22 1.61
N LYS A 276 1.35 27.26 2.49
CA LYS A 276 2.15 26.04 2.60
C LYS A 276 2.02 25.23 1.33
N VAL A 277 3.14 24.68 0.89
CA VAL A 277 3.19 23.75 -0.23
C VAL A 277 3.95 22.49 0.16
N LEU A 278 3.54 21.36 -0.42
CA LEU A 278 4.23 20.10 -0.29
C LEU A 278 4.57 19.55 -1.68
N ASP A 279 5.80 19.09 -1.83
CA ASP A 279 6.33 18.46 -3.03
C ASP A 279 6.38 16.95 -2.84
N PHE A 280 5.79 16.20 -3.77
CA PHE A 280 6.04 14.75 -3.88
C PHE A 280 5.85 14.28 -5.31
N GLY A 281 6.65 13.30 -5.74
CA GLY A 281 6.51 12.67 -7.05
C GLY A 281 6.59 13.66 -8.23
N GLY A 282 7.41 14.72 -8.10
CA GLY A 282 7.56 15.74 -9.14
C GLY A 282 6.40 16.74 -9.26
N VAL A 283 5.44 16.71 -8.32
CA VAL A 283 4.31 17.63 -8.26
C VAL A 283 4.35 18.43 -6.96
N THR A 284 4.37 19.75 -7.08
CA THR A 284 4.17 20.68 -5.97
C THR A 284 2.68 20.90 -5.77
N TRP A 285 2.18 20.70 -4.55
CA TRP A 285 0.80 20.92 -4.14
C TRP A 285 0.67 22.10 -3.21
N MET A 286 -0.39 22.89 -3.38
CA MET A 286 -0.89 23.72 -2.28
C MET A 286 -1.44 22.83 -1.16
N ALA A 287 -0.84 22.96 0.02
CA ALA A 287 -1.28 22.31 1.25
C ALA A 287 -2.37 23.11 1.98
N GLU A 288 -2.77 24.28 1.47
CA GLU A 288 -3.88 25.05 2.00
C GLU A 288 -4.91 25.40 0.91
N ASN A 289 -6.16 25.60 1.30
CA ASN A 289 -7.23 25.98 0.36
C ASN A 289 -6.92 27.38 -0.17
N LEU A 290 -7.08 27.59 -1.48
CA LEU A 290 -6.88 28.90 -2.07
C LEU A 290 -7.89 29.91 -1.51
N ASN A 291 -7.43 31.14 -1.26
CA ASN A 291 -8.25 32.21 -0.69
C ASN A 291 -8.06 33.55 -1.43
N VAL A 292 -8.02 33.48 -2.76
CA VAL A 292 -7.95 34.64 -3.66
C VAL A 292 -9.34 35.09 -4.08
N GLU A 293 -9.62 36.39 -3.99
CA GLU A 293 -10.90 36.95 -4.44
C GLU A 293 -11.04 36.89 -5.96
N SER A 294 -12.16 36.32 -6.41
CA SER A 294 -12.60 36.37 -7.80
C SER A 294 -14.05 36.85 -7.89
N GLU A 295 -14.50 37.20 -9.10
CA GLU A 295 -15.85 37.75 -9.38
C GLU A 295 -16.98 36.92 -8.74
N ASN A 296 -16.87 35.59 -8.74
CA ASN A 296 -17.89 34.69 -8.22
C ASN A 296 -17.45 33.91 -6.97
N SER A 297 -16.23 34.10 -6.44
CA SER A 297 -15.79 33.41 -5.23
C SER A 297 -16.70 33.72 -4.03
N ARG A 298 -16.84 32.77 -3.10
CA ARG A 298 -17.70 32.90 -1.91
C ARG A 298 -16.99 32.48 -0.65
N CYS A 299 -17.22 33.22 0.43
CA CYS A 299 -17.01 32.70 1.77
C CYS A 299 -18.18 31.82 2.17
N TYR A 300 -17.93 30.75 2.93
CA TYR A 300 -19.02 29.93 3.44
C TYR A 300 -20.01 30.79 4.25
N ALA A 301 -21.30 30.64 4.00
CA ALA A 301 -22.38 31.44 4.59
C ALA A 301 -22.23 32.97 4.40
N ASP A 302 -21.47 33.39 3.38
CA ASP A 302 -21.17 34.79 3.06
C ASP A 302 -20.54 35.57 4.24
N LYS A 303 -19.70 34.89 5.04
CA LYS A 303 -18.98 35.47 6.18
C LYS A 303 -17.47 35.48 5.96
N GLU A 304 -16.84 36.65 6.07
CA GLU A 304 -15.40 36.81 5.84
C GLU A 304 -14.55 35.91 6.75
N GLU A 305 -14.95 35.74 8.02
CA GLU A 305 -14.23 34.88 8.96
C GLU A 305 -14.12 33.42 8.47
N ASN A 306 -15.06 32.96 7.64
CA ASN A 306 -15.01 31.63 7.05
C ASN A 306 -14.06 31.56 5.85
N CYS A 307 -13.84 32.65 5.12
CA CYS A 307 -12.79 32.70 4.09
C CYS A 307 -11.40 32.64 4.74
N GLU A 308 -11.17 33.44 5.78
CA GLU A 308 -9.90 33.44 6.53
C GLU A 308 -9.57 32.05 7.09
N LYS A 309 -10.58 31.32 7.55
CA LYS A 309 -10.40 30.00 8.14
C LYS A 309 -10.34 28.86 7.12
N TYR A 310 -11.32 28.77 6.22
CA TYR A 310 -11.51 27.60 5.34
C TYR A 310 -11.06 27.83 3.89
N GLY A 311 -10.64 29.04 3.55
CA GLY A 311 -10.47 29.47 2.17
C GLY A 311 -11.80 29.74 1.47
N ARG A 312 -11.70 30.08 0.18
CA ARG A 312 -12.84 30.45 -0.67
C ARG A 312 -13.43 29.24 -1.39
N LEU A 313 -14.73 29.32 -1.66
CA LEU A 313 -15.44 28.42 -2.57
C LEU A 313 -15.54 29.09 -3.95
N TYR A 314 -15.14 28.37 -4.99
CA TYR A 314 -15.05 28.89 -6.36
C TYR A 314 -16.02 28.20 -7.29
N SER A 315 -16.59 28.94 -8.25
CA SER A 315 -17.25 28.33 -9.40
C SER A 315 -16.23 27.57 -10.24
N ARG A 316 -16.69 26.68 -11.12
CA ARG A 316 -15.81 26.01 -12.08
C ARG A 316 -15.08 27.00 -13.00
N GLU A 317 -15.75 28.09 -13.38
CA GLU A 317 -15.15 29.12 -14.22
C GLU A 317 -13.99 29.81 -13.51
N ASP A 318 -14.20 30.24 -12.27
CA ASP A 318 -13.18 30.94 -11.49
C ASP A 318 -12.03 29.99 -11.12
N ALA A 319 -12.35 28.76 -10.71
CA ALA A 319 -11.37 27.73 -10.39
C ALA A 319 -10.40 27.44 -11.55
N SER A 320 -10.86 27.57 -12.80
CA SER A 320 -10.01 27.35 -13.99
C SER A 320 -8.99 28.45 -14.26
N LYS A 321 -9.10 29.61 -13.58
CA LYS A 321 -8.29 30.81 -13.83
C LYS A 321 -7.54 31.31 -12.59
N VAL A 322 -7.92 30.86 -11.39
CA VAL A 322 -7.46 31.45 -10.12
C VAL A 322 -6.09 30.96 -9.65
N CYS A 323 -5.59 29.83 -10.18
CA CYS A 323 -4.27 29.32 -9.82
C CYS A 323 -3.13 30.26 -10.29
N PRO A 324 -2.01 30.34 -9.55
CA PRO A 324 -0.87 31.16 -9.94
C PRO A 324 -0.31 30.80 -11.32
N GLU A 325 0.47 31.70 -11.92
CA GLU A 325 1.13 31.40 -13.20
C GLU A 325 2.02 30.14 -13.12
N GLY A 326 1.81 29.21 -14.05
CA GLY A 326 2.48 27.90 -14.07
C GLY A 326 1.87 26.85 -13.13
N TRP A 327 0.83 27.20 -12.38
CA TRP A 327 0.02 26.28 -11.59
C TRP A 327 -1.30 26.00 -12.28
N ARG A 328 -1.93 24.88 -11.93
CA ARG A 328 -3.23 24.45 -12.46
C ARG A 328 -4.03 23.69 -11.41
N LEU A 329 -5.29 23.38 -11.73
CA LEU A 329 -6.05 22.42 -10.94
C LEU A 329 -5.42 21.01 -11.02
N PRO A 330 -5.58 20.16 -10.00
CA PRO A 330 -5.06 18.80 -9.99
C PRO A 330 -5.98 17.91 -10.82
N THR A 331 -5.40 16.95 -11.55
CA THR A 331 -6.13 15.89 -12.25
C THR A 331 -6.64 14.84 -11.27
N ASN A 332 -7.55 13.98 -11.72
CA ASN A 332 -7.99 12.84 -10.91
C ASN A 332 -6.83 11.90 -10.57
N ALA A 333 -5.88 11.73 -11.50
CA ALA A 333 -4.68 10.93 -11.28
C ALA A 333 -3.80 11.50 -10.15
N GLU A 334 -3.61 12.81 -10.11
CA GLU A 334 -2.86 13.49 -9.05
C GLU A 334 -3.54 13.38 -7.69
N TRP A 335 -4.86 13.60 -7.63
CA TRP A 335 -5.64 13.40 -6.39
C TRP A 335 -5.54 11.98 -5.86
N ASN A 336 -5.62 11.00 -6.75
CA ASN A 336 -5.41 9.60 -6.43
C ASN A 336 -4.00 9.38 -5.89
N ASN A 337 -2.95 9.86 -6.56
CA ASN A 337 -1.56 9.72 -6.12
C ASN A 337 -1.33 10.30 -4.73
N LEU A 338 -1.89 11.47 -4.43
CA LEU A 338 -1.87 12.07 -3.09
C LEU A 338 -2.57 11.17 -2.05
N PHE A 339 -3.74 10.63 -2.38
CA PHE A 339 -4.48 9.70 -1.51
C PHE A 339 -3.72 8.38 -1.25
N TYR A 340 -3.03 7.84 -2.27
CA TYR A 340 -2.12 6.71 -2.08
C TYR A 340 -0.92 7.07 -1.22
N ALA A 341 -0.34 8.25 -1.41
CA ALA A 341 0.79 8.72 -0.62
C ALA A 341 0.42 8.91 0.86
N ALA A 342 -0.83 9.30 1.10
CA ALA A 342 -1.47 9.28 2.40
C ALA A 342 -1.89 7.87 2.86
N GLY A 343 -1.44 6.79 2.23
CA GLY A 343 -1.70 5.41 2.65
C GLY A 343 -3.17 4.99 2.57
N LEU A 344 -3.88 5.45 1.53
CA LEU A 344 -5.27 5.09 1.26
C LEU A 344 -6.26 5.50 2.37
N SER A 345 -5.92 6.52 3.15
CA SER A 345 -6.81 7.09 4.16
C SER A 345 -6.89 8.61 4.03
N ALA A 346 -8.10 9.11 3.77
CA ALA A 346 -8.38 10.53 3.68
C ALA A 346 -8.15 11.21 5.03
N THR A 347 -8.28 10.48 6.14
CA THR A 347 -7.97 11.01 7.48
C THR A 347 -6.53 11.50 7.58
N ARG A 348 -5.58 10.92 6.82
CA ARG A 348 -4.17 11.33 6.79
C ARG A 348 -3.92 12.59 5.94
N LEU A 349 -4.92 13.03 5.17
CA LEU A 349 -4.95 14.29 4.41
C LEU A 349 -5.75 15.39 5.12
N MET A 350 -6.69 14.99 5.97
CA MET A 350 -7.61 15.88 6.69
C MET A 350 -6.91 16.58 7.84
N SER A 351 -7.30 17.83 8.09
CA SER A 351 -6.81 18.62 9.22
C SER A 351 -7.06 17.94 10.57
N THR A 352 -6.18 18.21 11.53
CA THR A 352 -6.28 17.70 12.92
C THR A 352 -7.35 18.41 13.75
N GLU A 353 -8.13 19.32 13.14
CA GLU A 353 -9.17 20.11 13.79
C GLU A 353 -10.36 20.40 12.85
N ASP A 354 -11.45 20.90 13.45
CA ASP A 354 -12.69 21.38 12.81
C ASP A 354 -13.61 20.36 12.15
N TRP A 355 -13.26 19.08 12.14
CA TRP A 355 -14.15 18.03 11.65
C TRP A 355 -15.14 17.60 12.73
N HIS A 356 -16.41 17.58 12.37
CA HIS A 356 -17.46 16.99 13.18
C HIS A 356 -17.26 15.47 13.26
N GLY A 357 -17.39 14.88 14.45
CA GLY A 357 -17.38 13.42 14.61
C GLY A 357 -16.01 12.74 14.58
N GLY A 358 -14.92 13.49 14.39
CA GLY A 358 -13.54 12.99 14.45
C GLY A 358 -12.63 13.73 13.48
N ASN A 359 -11.46 14.17 13.96
CA ASN A 359 -10.49 14.88 13.14
C ASN A 359 -9.63 13.94 12.29
N GLY A 360 -9.01 14.50 11.26
CA GLY A 360 -7.90 13.86 10.58
C GLY A 360 -6.65 13.80 11.45
N THR A 361 -5.62 13.17 10.90
CA THR A 361 -4.30 13.06 11.52
C THR A 361 -3.26 13.95 10.83
N ASP A 362 -3.57 14.44 9.62
CA ASP A 362 -2.71 15.31 8.81
C ASP A 362 -1.25 14.82 8.68
N ASP A 363 -1.06 13.49 8.58
CA ASP A 363 0.25 12.84 8.64
C ASP A 363 1.25 13.34 7.60
N ILE A 364 0.75 13.88 6.48
CA ILE A 364 1.58 14.36 5.37
C ILE A 364 1.59 15.89 5.24
N GLY A 365 0.90 16.62 6.12
CA GLY A 365 0.83 18.09 6.09
C GLY A 365 0.04 18.66 4.92
N PHE A 366 -1.02 17.97 4.46
CA PHE A 366 -1.90 18.44 3.39
C PHE A 366 -3.05 19.32 3.91
N THR A 367 -3.38 19.21 5.20
CA THR A 367 -4.28 20.07 5.97
C THR A 367 -5.61 20.37 5.25
N ALA A 368 -6.34 19.33 4.83
CA ALA A 368 -7.66 19.52 4.23
C ALA A 368 -8.70 19.90 5.30
N LEU A 369 -9.13 21.17 5.28
CA LEU A 369 -10.16 21.70 6.18
C LEU A 369 -11.58 21.43 5.64
N PRO A 370 -12.57 21.19 6.52
CA PRO A 370 -13.95 20.86 6.15
C PRO A 370 -14.77 22.10 5.77
N ALA A 371 -14.45 22.66 4.60
CA ALA A 371 -14.99 23.93 4.09
C ALA A 371 -16.46 23.85 3.61
N GLY A 372 -17.04 22.66 3.53
CA GLY A 372 -18.37 22.45 2.98
C GLY A 372 -18.45 22.76 1.49
N ILE A 373 -19.67 23.04 1.04
CA ILE A 373 -20.03 23.28 -0.36
C ILE A 373 -21.11 24.36 -0.43
N TYR A 374 -21.14 25.10 -1.54
CA TYR A 374 -22.31 25.86 -1.93
C TYR A 374 -22.84 25.29 -3.25
N ASP A 375 -24.09 24.84 -3.25
CA ASP A 375 -24.73 24.27 -4.43
C ASP A 375 -26.16 24.77 -4.53
N ASN A 376 -26.56 25.16 -5.75
CA ASN A 376 -27.94 25.55 -6.08
C ASN A 376 -28.58 26.56 -5.12
N GLY A 377 -27.79 27.52 -4.62
CA GLY A 377 -28.30 28.61 -3.77
C GLY A 377 -28.21 28.36 -2.27
N SER A 378 -27.66 27.22 -1.82
CA SER A 378 -27.54 26.89 -0.40
C SER A 378 -26.14 26.43 -0.04
N PHE A 379 -25.72 26.78 1.18
CA PHE A 379 -24.52 26.23 1.81
C PHE A 379 -24.87 24.93 2.56
N SER A 380 -23.99 23.94 2.52
CA SER A 380 -24.09 22.71 3.32
C SER A 380 -22.72 22.13 3.68
N ASP A 381 -22.73 21.14 4.57
CA ASP A 381 -21.59 20.28 4.91
C ASP A 381 -20.37 20.93 5.55
N LEU A 382 -20.46 22.18 6.03
CA LEU A 382 -19.39 22.75 6.86
C LEU A 382 -19.12 21.82 8.05
N THR A 383 -17.84 21.59 8.37
CA THR A 383 -17.37 20.64 9.39
C THR A 383 -17.63 19.16 9.08
N ILE A 384 -18.40 18.83 8.04
CA ILE A 384 -18.78 17.45 7.70
C ILE A 384 -17.96 16.93 6.52
N SER A 385 -17.81 17.75 5.48
CA SER A 385 -17.14 17.39 4.24
C SER A 385 -16.34 18.56 3.67
N THR A 386 -15.36 18.24 2.85
CA THR A 386 -14.68 19.20 1.98
C THR A 386 -14.68 18.68 0.56
N TYR A 387 -14.76 19.60 -0.40
CA TYR A 387 -14.88 19.31 -1.81
C TYR A 387 -13.86 20.13 -2.58
N PHE A 388 -13.28 19.54 -3.62
CA PHE A 388 -12.27 20.17 -4.46
C PHE A 388 -12.56 19.99 -5.94
N TRP A 389 -12.32 21.04 -6.72
CA TRP A 389 -12.30 20.93 -8.18
C TRP A 389 -11.12 20.10 -8.69
N GLU A 390 -11.34 19.34 -9.76
CA GLU A 390 -10.26 18.70 -10.53
C GLU A 390 -10.16 19.27 -11.95
N ALA A 391 -9.02 19.10 -12.62
CA ALA A 391 -8.78 19.62 -13.96
C ALA A 391 -9.54 18.84 -15.05
N ASP A 392 -9.87 17.58 -14.79
CA ASP A 392 -10.40 16.68 -15.81
C ASP A 392 -11.76 17.15 -16.32
N LYS A 393 -11.97 16.96 -17.62
CA LYS A 393 -13.29 17.07 -18.23
C LYS A 393 -13.93 15.69 -18.07
N GLY A 394 -15.18 15.64 -17.61
CA GLY A 394 -15.95 14.40 -17.64
C GLY A 394 -15.80 13.66 -18.99
N ASN A 395 -16.03 12.34 -18.97
CA ASN A 395 -15.94 11.47 -20.15
C ASN A 395 -16.48 12.16 -21.42
N VAL A 396 -15.93 11.86 -22.60
CA VAL A 396 -16.24 12.45 -23.91
C VAL A 396 -17.76 12.52 -24.23
N CYS A 397 -18.60 11.78 -23.51
CA CYS A 397 -20.06 11.80 -23.59
C CYS A 397 -20.80 12.68 -22.54
N SER A 398 -20.12 13.30 -21.57
CA SER A 398 -20.69 14.21 -20.57
C SER A 398 -19.78 15.42 -20.30
N ALA A 399 -20.34 16.64 -20.45
CA ALA A 399 -19.70 17.89 -20.02
C ALA A 399 -19.71 18.06 -18.49
N ALA A 400 -19.69 16.94 -17.75
CA ALA A 400 -19.78 16.91 -16.30
C ALA A 400 -18.55 17.58 -15.68
N GLN A 401 -18.79 18.50 -14.76
CA GLN A 401 -17.76 19.13 -13.95
C GLN A 401 -17.48 18.19 -12.79
N THR A 402 -16.25 17.76 -12.62
CA THR A 402 -15.89 16.73 -11.66
C THR A 402 -14.96 17.27 -10.58
N GLY A 403 -14.83 16.50 -9.52
CA GLY A 403 -13.91 16.78 -8.43
C GLY A 403 -13.99 15.72 -7.35
N VAL A 404 -13.29 15.94 -6.25
CA VAL A 404 -13.15 14.97 -5.17
C VAL A 404 -13.69 15.50 -3.85
N SER A 405 -14.10 14.61 -2.95
CA SER A 405 -14.47 14.97 -1.58
C SER A 405 -13.87 14.05 -0.53
N MET A 406 -13.65 14.63 0.64
CA MET A 406 -13.30 13.93 1.88
C MET A 406 -14.39 14.21 2.91
N ASN A 407 -14.77 13.19 3.69
CA ASN A 407 -15.93 13.25 4.58
C ASN A 407 -15.54 12.68 5.95
N TYR A 408 -16.05 13.23 7.06
CA TYR A 408 -15.69 12.76 8.41
C TYR A 408 -16.02 11.27 8.66
N TYR A 409 -17.04 10.75 8.00
CA TYR A 409 -17.54 9.38 8.16
C TYR A 409 -16.91 8.37 7.19
N SER A 410 -15.89 8.77 6.41
CA SER A 410 -15.26 7.92 5.42
C SER A 410 -13.75 8.10 5.43
N THR A 411 -13.01 7.01 5.32
CA THR A 411 -11.57 7.04 5.08
C THR A 411 -11.22 7.12 3.59
N GLY A 412 -12.22 7.09 2.69
CA GLY A 412 -12.00 7.12 1.24
C GLY A 412 -12.05 8.53 0.63
N LEU A 413 -11.26 8.74 -0.43
CA LEU A 413 -11.43 9.87 -1.35
C LEU A 413 -12.57 9.56 -2.33
N THR A 414 -13.60 10.40 -2.38
CA THR A 414 -14.81 10.16 -3.19
C THR A 414 -14.82 11.03 -4.43
N SER A 415 -15.03 10.44 -5.60
CA SER A 415 -15.25 11.21 -6.85
C SER A 415 -16.69 11.72 -6.93
N ASN A 416 -16.85 12.96 -7.36
CA ASN A 416 -18.14 13.65 -7.47
C ASN A 416 -18.34 14.22 -8.87
N THR A 417 -19.61 14.37 -9.24
CA THR A 417 -20.04 15.19 -10.37
C THR A 417 -20.86 16.35 -9.84
N PHE A 418 -20.47 17.55 -10.22
CA PHE A 418 -21.04 18.80 -9.75
C PHE A 418 -21.90 19.47 -10.81
N SER A 419 -22.85 20.29 -10.35
CA SER A 419 -23.70 21.10 -11.21
C SER A 419 -22.97 22.37 -11.63
N SER A 420 -23.50 23.09 -12.62
CA SER A 420 -22.93 24.38 -13.03
C SER A 420 -23.02 25.47 -11.95
N ASN A 421 -23.88 25.28 -10.94
CA ASN A 421 -24.10 26.22 -9.84
C ASN A 421 -23.40 25.78 -8.54
N THR A 422 -22.45 24.86 -8.64
CA THR A 422 -21.66 24.38 -7.52
C THR A 422 -20.41 25.23 -7.32
N TYR A 423 -20.06 25.45 -6.06
CA TYR A 423 -18.86 26.17 -5.63
C TYR A 423 -18.16 25.37 -4.55
N VAL A 424 -16.90 25.02 -4.79
CA VAL A 424 -16.08 24.18 -3.91
C VAL A 424 -14.66 24.75 -3.81
N SER A 425 -13.88 24.20 -2.88
CA SER A 425 -12.51 24.68 -2.63
C SER A 425 -11.59 24.39 -3.81
N VAL A 426 -10.48 25.12 -3.90
CA VAL A 426 -9.43 24.92 -4.90
C VAL A 426 -8.10 24.60 -4.21
N ARG A 427 -7.43 23.56 -4.72
CA ARG A 427 -5.99 23.30 -4.52
C ARG A 427 -5.32 23.43 -5.87
N CYS A 428 -4.20 24.14 -5.93
CA CYS A 428 -3.42 24.22 -7.17
C CYS A 428 -2.21 23.30 -7.08
N VAL A 429 -1.80 22.78 -8.24
CA VAL A 429 -0.57 22.01 -8.41
C VAL A 429 0.31 22.61 -9.49
N LYS A 430 1.62 22.39 -9.36
CA LYS A 430 2.63 22.76 -10.36
C LYS A 430 3.56 21.58 -10.58
N LEU A 431 3.88 21.32 -11.85
CA LEU A 431 4.92 20.34 -12.18
C LEU A 431 6.29 20.94 -11.84
N GLY A 432 7.13 20.15 -11.18
CA GLY A 432 8.51 20.52 -10.91
C GLY A 432 9.25 20.83 -12.23
N SER A 433 9.98 21.93 -12.27
CA SER A 433 10.88 22.24 -13.38
C SER A 433 12.08 21.29 -13.35
N CYS A 434 12.28 20.51 -14.41
CA CYS A 434 13.53 19.78 -14.66
C CYS A 434 14.67 20.79 -14.85
N ASN A 435 15.24 21.29 -13.75
CA ASN A 435 16.48 22.06 -13.82
C ASN A 435 17.61 21.06 -14.04
N GLY A 436 18.05 20.99 -15.29
CA GLY A 436 19.13 20.10 -15.72
C GLY A 436 20.40 20.30 -14.89
N LEU A 437 21.01 19.18 -14.53
CA LEU A 437 22.41 19.06 -14.13
C LEU A 437 23.03 17.90 -14.89
#